data_AF-B1VE01-F1
#
_entry.id   AF-B1VE01-F1
#
_cell.length_a   1.000
_cell.length_b   1.000
_cell.length_c   1.000
_cell.angle_alpha   90.00
_cell.angle_beta   90.00
_cell.angle_gamma   90.00
#
_symmetry.space_group_name_H-M   'P 1'
#
loop_
_entity.id
_entity.type
_entity.pdbx_description
1 polymer ?
#
loop_
_entity_poly.entity_id
_entity_poly.type
_entity_poly.pdbx_seq_one_letter_code
_entity_poly.pdbx_strand_id
1 'polypeptide(L)'
;MTLPQILPLTDLASCCSLGSGPLTEQQAERYATLFKVLADPARLRLLSRLAAEGCGPVSVGELTERSGLSQPTVSHHLKRLTEAGLLEKVRVGRTVTHQVRPELFAELRTVLQMD
;
A
#
# COMPACT_ATOMS: atom_id res chain seq x y z
N MET A 1 2.05 -18.47 11.65
CA MET A 1 2.31 -17.98 10.28
C MET A 1 1.09 -18.31 9.44
N THR A 2 0.16 -17.37 9.31
CA THR A 2 -0.98 -17.50 8.41
C THR A 2 -0.42 -17.48 6.99
N LEU A 3 -0.59 -18.60 6.27
CA LEU A 3 -0.29 -18.64 4.84
C LEU A 3 -1.09 -17.53 4.15
N PRO A 4 -0.50 -16.77 3.20
CA PRO A 4 -1.28 -15.86 2.39
C PRO A 4 -2.40 -16.68 1.74
N GLN A 5 -3.65 -16.24 1.89
CA GLN A 5 -4.74 -16.74 1.08
C GLN A 5 -4.44 -16.28 -0.35
N ILE A 6 -3.75 -17.14 -1.10
CA ILE A 6 -3.62 -17.01 -2.54
C ILE A 6 -5.03 -17.24 -3.05
N LEU A 7 -5.70 -16.19 -3.51
CA LEU A 7 -6.97 -16.32 -4.22
C LEU A 7 -6.74 -17.33 -5.36
N PRO A 8 -7.56 -18.39 -5.47
CA PRO A 8 -7.36 -19.37 -6.53
C PRO A 8 -7.44 -18.64 -7.87
N LEU A 9 -6.37 -18.73 -8.66
CA LEU A 9 -6.39 -18.29 -10.06
C LEU A 9 -7.37 -19.23 -10.77
N THR A 10 -8.58 -18.73 -11.02
CA THR A 10 -9.72 -19.52 -11.50
C THR A 10 -9.53 -20.03 -12.92
N ASP A 11 -8.64 -19.41 -13.70
CA ASP A 11 -8.23 -19.88 -15.01
C ASP A 11 -6.82 -19.36 -15.35
N LEU A 12 -5.91 -20.24 -15.79
CA LEU A 12 -4.60 -19.86 -16.36
C LEU A 12 -4.64 -19.86 -17.90
N ALA A 13 -5.79 -20.21 -18.49
CA ALA A 13 -6.02 -20.23 -19.93
C ALA A 13 -6.58 -18.89 -20.47
N SER A 14 -7.15 -18.05 -19.61
CA SER A 14 -7.45 -16.64 -19.93
C SER A 14 -6.17 -15.81 -19.90
N CYS A 15 -6.01 -14.89 -20.85
CA CYS A 15 -4.86 -14.00 -20.87
C CYS A 15 -4.96 -12.99 -19.71
N CYS A 16 -4.07 -13.08 -18.72
CA CYS A 16 -3.96 -12.11 -17.65
C CYS A 16 -3.34 -10.80 -18.17
N SER A 17 -4.18 -9.86 -18.63
CA SER A 17 -3.75 -8.54 -19.09
C SER A 17 -3.68 -7.53 -17.94
N LEU A 18 -2.79 -6.53 -18.06
CA LEU A 18 -2.78 -5.38 -17.15
C LEU A 18 -3.96 -4.46 -17.47
N GLY A 19 -5.10 -4.70 -16.82
CA GLY A 19 -6.35 -3.98 -17.05
C GLY A 19 -7.09 -4.38 -18.34
N SER A 20 -8.17 -3.66 -18.64
CA SER A 20 -9.13 -3.97 -19.73
C SER A 20 -8.63 -3.67 -21.15
N GLY A 21 -7.36 -3.28 -21.32
CA GLY A 21 -6.74 -2.94 -22.60
C GLY A 21 -5.31 -2.43 -22.42
N PRO A 22 -4.60 -2.09 -23.51
CA PRO A 22 -3.23 -1.57 -23.43
C PRO A 22 -3.16 -0.28 -22.59
N LEU A 23 -2.21 -0.22 -21.66
CA LEU A 23 -1.93 1.01 -20.92
C LEU A 23 -1.35 2.07 -21.85
N THR A 24 -1.78 3.31 -21.68
CA THR A 24 -1.08 4.46 -22.28
C THR A 24 0.28 4.66 -21.60
N GLU A 25 1.20 5.35 -22.26
CA GLU A 25 2.51 5.69 -21.70
C GLU A 25 2.38 6.39 -20.34
N GLN A 26 1.47 7.38 -20.24
CA GLN A 26 1.20 8.10 -18.99
C GLN A 26 0.68 7.18 -17.87
N GLN A 27 -0.20 6.22 -18.20
CA GLN A 27 -0.69 5.24 -17.23
C GLN A 27 0.45 4.33 -16.76
N ALA A 28 1.27 3.83 -17.68
CA ALA A 28 2.41 2.98 -17.38
C ALA A 28 3.41 3.68 -16.43
N GLU A 29 3.76 4.93 -16.69
CA GLU A 29 4.64 5.73 -15.83
C GLU A 29 4.07 5.96 -14.42
N ARG A 30 2.77 6.30 -14.35
CA ARG A 30 2.06 6.50 -13.08
C ARG A 30 2.06 5.21 -12.26
N TYR A 31 1.65 4.09 -12.84
CA TYR A 31 1.60 2.81 -12.13
C TYR A 31 2.99 2.30 -11.76
N ALA A 32 3.98 2.44 -12.64
CA ALA A 32 5.38 2.11 -12.32
C ALA A 32 5.88 2.91 -11.11
N THR A 33 5.54 4.20 -11.02
CA THR A 33 5.89 5.04 -9.87
C THR A 33 5.24 4.55 -8.59
N LEU A 34 3.95 4.20 -8.63
CA LEU A 34 3.23 3.66 -7.48
C LEU A 34 3.78 2.29 -7.06
N PHE A 35 4.04 1.39 -8.00
CA PHE A 35 4.66 0.10 -7.72
C PHE A 35 6.06 0.25 -7.14
N LYS A 36 6.86 1.21 -7.61
CA LYS A 36 8.16 1.54 -7.01
C LYS A 36 8.03 2.05 -5.56
N VAL A 37 6.91 2.69 -5.23
CA VAL A 37 6.60 3.04 -3.84
C VAL A 37 6.23 1.82 -3.00
N LEU A 38 5.60 0.81 -3.59
CA LEU A 38 5.27 -0.43 -2.89
C LEU A 38 6.43 -1.44 -2.85
N ALA A 39 7.40 -1.34 -3.77
CA ALA A 39 8.54 -2.24 -3.90
C ALA A 39 9.62 -2.01 -2.82
N ASP A 40 9.23 -2.03 -1.56
CA ASP A 40 10.11 -1.97 -0.39
C ASP A 40 9.53 -2.82 0.74
N PRO A 41 10.31 -3.77 1.30
CA PRO A 41 9.81 -4.70 2.30
C PRO A 41 9.27 -4.01 3.56
N ALA A 42 9.89 -2.92 4.02
CA ALA A 42 9.45 -2.23 5.22
C ALA A 42 8.11 -1.53 5.01
N ARG A 43 7.92 -0.88 3.86
CA ARG A 43 6.65 -0.26 3.46
C ARG A 43 5.52 -1.29 3.35
N LEU A 44 5.77 -2.44 2.73
CA LEU A 44 4.78 -3.52 2.66
C LEU A 44 4.38 -4.03 4.05
N ARG A 45 5.36 -4.22 4.95
CA ARG A 45 5.09 -4.67 6.33
C ARG A 45 4.31 -3.62 7.13
N LEU A 46 4.64 -2.34 6.98
CA LEU A 46 3.90 -1.25 7.64
C LEU A 46 2.45 -1.19 7.16
N LEU A 47 2.23 -1.21 5.84
CA LEU A 47 0.88 -1.23 5.25
C LEU A 47 0.09 -2.47 5.66
N SER A 48 0.71 -3.65 5.62
CA SER A 48 0.07 -4.92 6.02
C SER A 48 -0.40 -4.88 7.48
N ARG A 49 0.39 -4.28 8.38
CA ARG A 49 0.01 -4.10 9.79
C ARG A 49 -1.15 -3.12 9.93
N LEU A 50 -1.06 -1.95 9.29
CA LEU A 50 -2.15 -0.97 9.30
C LEU A 50 -3.47 -1.58 8.81
N ALA A 51 -3.41 -2.40 7.75
CA ALA A 51 -4.58 -3.10 7.24
C ALA A 51 -5.14 -4.14 8.22
N ALA A 52 -4.28 -4.92 8.88
CA ALA A 52 -4.70 -5.91 9.88
C ALA A 52 -5.37 -5.27 11.12
N GLU A 53 -5.07 -4.01 11.40
CA GLU A 53 -5.62 -3.23 12.51
C GLU A 53 -6.85 -2.38 12.10
N GLY A 54 -7.44 -2.67 10.93
CA GLY A 54 -8.67 -2.04 10.48
C GLY A 54 -8.47 -0.71 9.74
N CYS A 55 -7.26 -0.43 9.24
CA CYS A 55 -6.95 0.78 8.46
C CYS A 55 -7.24 2.10 9.20
N GLY A 56 -7.28 2.08 10.53
CA GLY A 56 -7.50 3.26 11.35
C GLY A 56 -6.28 4.20 11.41
N PRO A 57 -6.45 5.40 12.00
CA PRO A 57 -5.34 6.32 12.22
C PRO A 57 -4.34 5.76 13.24
N VAL A 58 -3.05 5.71 12.89
CA VAL A 58 -1.98 5.23 13.78
C VAL A 58 -0.84 6.25 13.84
N SER A 59 -0.29 6.50 15.04
CA SER A 59 0.83 7.43 15.22
C SER A 59 2.17 6.82 14.79
N VAL A 60 3.16 7.69 14.54
CA VAL A 60 4.53 7.26 14.23
C VAL A 60 5.16 6.49 15.40
N GLY A 61 4.85 6.89 16.64
CA GLY A 61 5.35 6.21 17.85
C GLY A 61 4.86 4.77 17.93
N GLU A 62 3.55 4.57 17.78
CA GLU A 62 2.95 3.22 17.78
C GLU A 62 3.53 2.33 16.67
N LEU A 63 3.72 2.86 15.46
CA LEU A 63 4.33 2.11 14.37
C LEU A 63 5.81 1.80 14.62
N THR A 64 6.53 2.68 15.31
CA THR A 64 7.93 2.45 15.70
C THR A 64 8.02 1.26 16.66
N GLU A 65 7.22 1.29 17.73
CA GLU A 65 7.17 0.22 18.74
C GLU A 65 6.82 -1.14 18.12
N ARG A 66 5.87 -1.16 17.19
CA ARG A 66 5.34 -2.41 16.60
C ARG A 66 6.16 -2.95 15.43
N SER A 67 6.92 -2.11 14.73
CA SER A 67 7.68 -2.51 13.54
C SER A 67 9.08 -3.03 13.85
N GLY A 68 9.64 -2.69 15.01
CA GLY A 68 11.04 -2.96 15.35
C GLY A 68 12.05 -2.12 14.53
N LEU A 69 11.56 -1.12 13.80
CA LEU A 69 12.38 -0.17 13.05
C LEU A 69 12.64 1.07 13.91
N SER A 70 13.71 1.81 13.58
CA SER A 70 13.95 3.11 14.21
C SER A 70 12.88 4.14 13.83
N GLN A 71 12.59 5.09 14.71
CA GLN A 71 11.64 6.16 14.44
C GLN A 71 11.97 6.95 13.15
N PRO A 72 13.23 7.34 12.87
CA PRO A 72 13.58 7.99 11.61
C PRO A 72 13.25 7.13 10.37
N THR A 73 13.50 5.83 10.46
CA THR A 73 13.17 4.87 9.38
C THR A 73 11.66 4.81 9.14
N VAL A 74 10.86 4.67 10.21
CA VAL A 74 9.39 4.65 10.09
C VAL A 74 8.87 5.97 9.52
N SER A 75 9.35 7.11 10.02
CA SER A 75 8.96 8.42 9.51
C SER A 75 9.30 8.60 8.03
N HIS A 76 10.46 8.11 7.59
CA HIS A 76 10.84 8.13 6.18
C HIS A 76 9.85 7.34 5.31
N HIS A 77 9.54 6.11 5.71
CA HIS A 77 8.59 5.27 4.97
C HIS A 77 7.18 5.86 4.93
N LEU A 78 6.68 6.37 6.06
CA LEU A 78 5.36 7.01 6.14
C LEU A 78 5.28 8.27 5.28
N LYS A 79 6.35 9.08 5.25
CA LYS A 79 6.43 10.23 4.35
C LYS A 79 6.30 9.79 2.89
N ARG A 80 7.09 8.80 2.45
CA ARG A 80 7.05 8.29 1.08
C ARG A 80 5.69 7.71 0.69
N LEU A 81 5.04 6.99 1.61
CA LEU A 81 3.69 6.45 1.40
C LEU A 81 2.62 7.55 1.33
N THR A 82 2.76 8.60 2.14
CA THR A 82 1.86 9.77 2.12
C THR A 82 2.03 10.57 0.83
N GLU A 83 3.26 10.82 0.41
CA GLU A 83 3.57 11.54 -0.85
C GLU A 83 3.02 10.80 -2.08
N ALA A 84 2.97 9.47 -2.03
CA ALA A 84 2.36 8.65 -3.06
C ALA A 84 0.82 8.58 -2.99
N GLY A 85 0.20 9.16 -1.95
CA GLY A 85 -1.25 9.15 -1.75
C GLY A 85 -1.81 7.84 -1.19
N LEU A 86 -0.96 6.88 -0.78
CA LEU A 86 -1.38 5.61 -0.16
C LEU A 86 -1.81 5.79 1.29
N LEU A 87 -1.26 6.82 1.95
CA LEU A 87 -1.63 7.24 3.30
C LEU A 87 -2.04 8.70 3.30
N GLU A 88 -2.84 9.09 4.28
CA GLU A 88 -3.07 10.48 4.64
C GLU A 88 -2.65 10.77 6.07
N LYS A 89 -2.35 12.04 6.34
CA LYS A 89 -2.04 12.53 7.69
C LYS A 89 -3.30 13.08 8.33
N VAL A 90 -3.70 12.50 9.45
CA VAL A 90 -4.85 12.92 10.23
C VAL A 90 -4.37 13.43 11.59
N ARG A 91 -4.84 14.61 12.02
CA ARG A 91 -4.52 15.12 13.34
C ARG A 91 -5.58 14.66 14.33
N VAL A 92 -5.19 13.81 15.28
CA VAL A 92 -6.05 13.32 16.35
C VAL A 92 -5.58 13.96 17.66
N GLY A 93 -6.31 14.96 18.13
CA GLY A 93 -5.92 15.79 19.26
C GLY A 93 -4.59 16.52 19.00
N ARG A 94 -3.54 16.18 19.76
CA ARG A 94 -2.21 16.80 19.66
C ARG A 94 -1.25 16.03 18.73
N THR A 95 -1.63 14.83 18.31
CA THR A 95 -0.76 13.89 17.62
C THR A 95 -1.10 13.82 16.13
N VAL A 96 -0.07 13.73 15.28
CA VAL A 96 -0.23 13.41 13.86
C VAL A 96 -0.22 11.90 13.70
N THR A 97 -1.28 11.39 13.11
CA THR A 97 -1.49 9.98 12.78
C THR A 97 -1.51 9.79 11.28
N HIS A 98 -1.28 8.57 10.82
CA HIS A 98 -1.36 8.19 9.42
C HIS A 98 -2.48 7.16 9.25
N GLN A 99 -3.26 7.33 8.19
CA GLN A 99 -4.39 6.46 7.86
C GLN A 99 -4.28 5.99 6.42
N VAL A 100 -4.72 4.75 6.15
CA VAL A 100 -4.73 4.17 4.80
C VAL A 100 -5.82 4.82 3.96
N ARG A 101 -5.46 5.22 2.73
CA ARG A 101 -6.42 5.72 1.74
C ARG A 101 -6.87 4.60 0.81
N PRO A 102 -8.11 4.08 0.94
CA PRO A 102 -8.54 2.89 0.21
C PRO A 102 -8.67 3.13 -1.31
N GLU A 103 -8.87 4.37 -1.75
CA GLU A 103 -9.12 4.70 -3.16
C GLU A 103 -7.95 4.28 -4.06
N LEU A 104 -6.72 4.55 -3.63
CA LEU A 104 -5.53 4.26 -4.44
C LEU A 104 -5.24 2.75 -4.51
N PHE A 105 -5.58 2.00 -3.47
CA PHE A 105 -5.52 0.53 -3.50
C PHE A 105 -6.58 -0.07 -4.42
N ALA A 106 -7.77 0.54 -4.50
CA ALA A 106 -8.79 0.13 -5.47
C ALA A 106 -8.29 0.33 -6.90
N GLU A 107 -7.67 1.49 -7.21
CA GLU A 107 -7.07 1.75 -8.52
C GLU A 107 -5.96 0.76 -8.88
N LEU A 108 -5.04 0.48 -7.95
CA LEU A 108 -3.96 -0.48 -8.15
C LEU A 108 -4.47 -1.90 -8.38
N ARG A 109 -5.57 -2.29 -7.71
CA ARG A 109 -6.21 -3.59 -7.95
C ARG A 109 -6.75 -3.68 -9.38
N THR A 110 -7.39 -2.64 -9.91
CA THR A 110 -7.93 -2.65 -11.28
C THR A 110 -6.84 -2.94 -12.32
N VAL A 111 -5.62 -2.44 -12.13
CA VAL A 111 -4.50 -2.71 -13.04
C VAL A 111 -3.99 -4.14 -12.94
N LEU A 112 -4.10 -4.74 -11.76
CA LEU A 112 -3.67 -6.10 -11.45
C LEU A 112 -4.83 -7.10 -11.39
N GLN A 113 -6.00 -6.76 -11.94
CA GLN A 113 -7.10 -7.71 -12.10
C GLN A 113 -6.68 -8.74 -13.14
N MET A 114 -6.28 -9.91 -12.64
CA MET A 114 -6.01 -11.10 -13.42
C MET A 114 -7.30 -11.91 -13.39
N ASP A 115 -8.11 -11.77 -14.45
CA ASP A 115 -9.29 -12.60 -14.67
C ASP A 115 -8.90 -13.94 -15.31
#